data_AF-A0A645GPM8-F1
#
_entry.id   AF-A0A645GPM8-F1
#
_cell.length_a   1.000
_cell.length_b   1.000
_cell.length_c   1.000
_cell.angle_alpha   90.00
_cell.angle_beta   90.00
_cell.angle_gamma   90.00
#
_symmetry.space_group_name_H-M   'P 1'
#
loop_
_entity.id
_entity.type
_entity.pdbx_description
1 polymer ?
#
loop_
_entity_poly.entity_id
_entity_poly.type
_entity_poly.pdbx_seq_one_letter_code
_entity_poly.pdbx_strand_id
1 'polypeptide(L)' 'MTTRLSQNQYVVDLSWDPPVLDTLQVDTIFNDMTQRISARLDTSIGGLKIRAGVYDGKDYYITEVDLR' A
#
# COMPACT_ATOMS: atom_id res chain seq x y z
N MET A 1 -9.64 13.46 10.93
CA MET A 1 -10.30 12.18 11.29
C MET A 1 -11.12 11.77 10.09
N THR A 2 -10.67 10.77 9.33
CA THR A 2 -11.31 10.39 8.05
C THR A 2 -11.88 9.00 8.21
N THR A 3 -13.20 8.91 8.39
CA THR A 3 -13.91 7.63 8.44
C THR A 3 -14.07 7.11 7.02
N ARG A 4 -13.40 6.01 6.68
CA ARG A 4 -13.49 5.38 5.35
C ARG A 4 -14.42 4.17 5.42
N LEU A 5 -15.55 4.24 4.72
CA LEU A 5 -16.48 3.12 4.55
C LEU A 5 -16.04 2.32 3.31
N SER A 6 -15.53 1.10 3.48
CA SER A 6 -15.42 0.12 2.40
C SER A 6 -16.36 -1.06 2.70
N GLN A 7 -17.24 -1.39 1.76
CA GLN A 7 -18.03 -2.62 1.82
C GLN A 7 -17.23 -3.71 1.09
N ASN A 8 -16.96 -4.84 1.78
CA ASN A 8 -16.38 -6.07 1.21
C ASN A 8 -15.06 -5.93 0.45
N GLN A 9 -14.15 -5.04 0.88
CA GLN A 9 -12.80 -4.97 0.33
C GLN A 9 -11.77 -5.40 1.36
N TYR A 10 -10.84 -6.26 0.94
CA TYR A 10 -9.65 -6.56 1.70
C TYR A 10 -8.62 -5.45 1.47
N VAL A 11 -7.95 -5.02 2.54
CA VAL A 11 -6.88 -4.03 2.48
C VAL A 11 -5.62 -4.64 3.05
N VAL A 12 -4.53 -4.58 2.29
CA VAL A 12 -3.18 -4.89 2.78
C VAL A 12 -2.48 -3.55 3.03
N ASP A 13 -2.27 -3.23 4.31
CA ASP A 13 -1.53 -2.06 4.73
C ASP A 13 -0.05 -2.42 4.96
N LEU A 14 0.83 -1.71 4.28
CA LEU A 14 2.28 -1.79 4.42
C LEU A 14 2.77 -0.50 5.08
N SER A 15 3.52 -0.60 6.15
CA SER A 15 4.06 0.58 6.84
C SER A 15 5.49 0.35 7.30
N TRP A 16 6.33 1.35 7.09
CA TRP A 16 7.71 1.36 7.57
C TRP A 16 8.21 2.79 7.80
N ASP A 17 9.25 2.89 8.61
CA ASP A 17 9.88 4.16 8.97
C ASP A 17 11.28 4.26 8.33
N PRO A 18 11.45 4.97 7.20
CA PRO A 18 12.75 5.19 6.61
C PRO A 18 13.48 6.35 7.31
N PRO A 19 14.82 6.38 7.25
CA PRO A 19 15.60 7.50 7.80
C PRO A 19 15.40 8.80 7.02
N VAL A 20 15.05 8.73 5.73
CA VAL A 20 14.73 9.87 4.87
C VAL A 20 13.58 9.48 3.96
N LEU A 21 12.61 10.37 3.77
CA LEU A 21 11.49 10.16 2.87
C LEU A 21 11.87 10.51 1.42
N ASP A 22 12.18 9.48 0.62
CA ASP A 22 12.30 9.58 -0.84
C ASP A 22 11.07 8.93 -1.50
N THR A 23 10.15 9.74 -2.02
CA THR A 23 8.89 9.25 -2.60
C THR A 23 9.12 8.35 -3.81
N LEU A 24 10.16 8.58 -4.62
CA LEU A 24 10.47 7.72 -5.78
C LEU A 24 10.97 6.36 -5.33
N GLN A 25 11.79 6.32 -4.28
CA GLN A 25 12.23 5.06 -3.68
C GLN A 25 11.03 4.31 -3.05
N VAL A 26 10.16 5.03 -2.33
CA VAL A 26 8.94 4.47 -1.74
C VAL A 26 8.04 3.87 -2.82
N ASP A 27 7.79 4.58 -3.91
CA ASP A 27 6.98 4.09 -5.03
C ASP A 27 7.62 2.88 -5.70
N THR A 28 8.95 2.86 -5.85
CA THR A 28 9.67 1.72 -6.42
C THR A 28 9.50 0.46 -5.56
N ILE A 29 9.67 0.59 -4.24
CA ILE A 29 9.49 -0.52 -3.29
C ILE A 29 8.02 -0.96 -3.26
N PHE A 30 7.09 0.00 -3.22
CA PHE A 30 5.65 -0.27 -3.24
C PHE A 30 5.21 -1.04 -4.48
N ASN A 31 5.70 -0.64 -5.66
CA ASN A 31 5.39 -1.32 -6.92
C ASN A 31 5.97 -2.74 -6.98
N ASP A 32 7.22 -2.96 -6.55
CA ASP A 32 7.81 -4.30 -6.47
C ASP A 32 7.01 -5.21 -5.52
N MET A 33 6.64 -4.71 -4.33
CA MET A 33 5.82 -5.47 -3.39
C MET A 33 4.43 -5.80 -3.97
N THR A 34 3.78 -4.81 -4.59
CA THR A 34 2.47 -4.98 -5.22
C THR A 34 2.52 -6.05 -6.31
N GLN A 35 3.54 -6.03 -7.18
CA GLN A 35 3.71 -7.05 -8.22
C GLN A 35 3.93 -8.45 -7.62
N ARG A 36 4.76 -8.56 -6.58
CA ARG A 36 5.03 -9.84 -5.89
C ARG A 36 3.81 -10.40 -5.16
N ILE A 37 2.95 -9.54 -4.62
CA ILE A 37 1.69 -9.94 -4.00
C ILE A 37 0.73 -10.37 -5.10
N SER A 38 0.52 -9.53 -6.12
CA SER A 38 -0.37 -9.82 -7.24
C SER A 38 -0.04 -11.13 -7.95
N ALA A 39 1.24 -11.47 -8.12
CA ALA A 39 1.67 -12.72 -8.74
C ALA A 39 1.37 -13.98 -7.91
N ARG A 40 1.19 -13.83 -6.59
CA ARG A 40 0.86 -14.94 -5.68
C ARG A 40 -0.63 -15.12 -5.46
N LEU A 41 -1.45 -14.17 -5.90
CA LEU A 41 -2.91 -14.24 -5.79
C LEU A 41 -3.46 -15.14 -6.90
N ASP A 42 -3.64 -16.41 -6.58
CA ASP A 42 -4.21 -17.44 -7.45
C ASP A 42 -5.75 -17.39 -7.52
N THR A 43 -6.38 -16.75 -6.54
CA THR A 43 -7.84 -16.71 -6.36
C THR A 43 -8.36 -15.28 -6.44
N SER A 44 -9.54 -15.10 -7.06
CA SER A 44 -10.23 -13.81 -7.07
C SER A 44 -10.85 -13.54 -5.70
N ILE A 45 -10.19 -12.72 -4.88
CA ILE A 45 -10.63 -12.37 -3.51
C ILE A 45 -11.71 -11.28 -3.46
N GLY A 46 -12.42 -11.02 -4.56
CA GLY A 46 -13.26 -9.83 -4.69
C GLY A 46 -12.39 -8.58 -4.78
N GLY A 47 -12.83 -7.47 -4.19
CA GLY A 47 -12.08 -6.21 -4.21
C GLY A 47 -10.86 -6.23 -3.29
N LEU A 48 -9.67 -5.94 -3.83
CA LEU A 48 -8.42 -5.89 -3.07
C LEU A 48 -7.69 -4.57 -3.30
N LYS A 49 -7.38 -3.88 -2.20
CA LYS A 49 -6.52 -2.69 -2.18
C LYS A 49 -5.20 -2.99 -1.47
N ILE A 50 -4.10 -2.49 -2.02
CA ILE A 50 -2.81 -2.44 -1.33
C ILE A 50 -2.47 -0.98 -1.07
N ARG A 51 -2.03 -0.67 0.14
CA ARG A 51 -1.66 0.66 0.57
C ARG A 51 -0.30 0.64 1.26
N ALA A 52 0.52 1.65 1.00
CA ALA A 52 1.71 1.94 1.78
C ALA A 52 1.57 3.28 2.51
N GLY A 53 1.95 3.32 3.79
CA GLY A 53 2.08 4.52 4.60
C GLY A 53 3.47 4.59 5.22
N VAL A 54 4.21 5.64 4.90
CA VAL A 54 5.65 5.78 5.22
C VAL A 54 5.87 7.06 5.99
N TYR A 55 6.64 7.00 7.08
CA TYR A 55 6.89 8.14 7.97
C TYR A 55 8.37 8.27 8.31
N ASP A 56 8.97 9.43 8.09
CA ASP A 56 10.39 9.66 8.39
C ASP A 56 10.65 10.33 9.75
N GLY A 57 9.63 10.43 10.61
CA GLY A 57 9.70 11.18 11.86
C GLY A 57 9.28 12.64 11.74
N LYS A 58 9.00 13.14 10.53
CA LYS A 58 8.50 14.50 10.28
C LYS A 58 7.30 14.52 9.34
N ASP A 59 7.40 13.83 8.22
CA ASP A 59 6.45 13.88 7.12
C ASP A 59 5.91 12.48 6.78
N TYR A 60 4.64 12.42 6.37
CA TYR A 60 3.97 11.20 5.95
C TYR A 60 3.80 11.18 4.43
N TYR A 61 4.13 10.04 3.82
CA TYR A 61 3.77 9.73 2.44
C TYR A 61 2.87 8.50 2.37
N ILE A 62 1.84 8.57 1.52
CA ILE A 62 0.85 7.51 1.34
C ILE A 62 0.67 7.26 -0.15
N THR A 63 0.73 5.99 -0.54
CA THR A 63 0.40 5.53 -1.89
C THR A 63 -0.52 4.31 -1.81
N GLU A 64 -1.46 4.18 -2.75
CA GLU A 64 -2.43 3.08 -2.77
C GLU A 64 -2.78 2.66 -4.19
N VAL A 65 -3.13 1.38 -4.38
CA VAL A 65 -3.57 0.82 -5.66
C VAL A 65 -4.66 -0.21 -5.43
N ASP A 66 -5.68 -0.16 -6.29
CA ASP A 66 -6.71 -1.20 -6.40
C ASP A 66 -6.21 -2.29 -7.35
N LEU A 67 -6.09 -3.52 -6.86
CA LEU A 67 -5.66 -4.67 -7.66
C LEU A 67 -6.85 -5.37 -8.34
N ARG A 68 -8.02 -5.39 -7.70
CA ARG A 68 -9.27 -6.01 -8.17
C ARG A 68 -10.48 -5.34 -7.55
#